data_AF-A0A8J7PTM6-F1
#
_entry.id   AF-A0A8J7PTM6-F1
#
_cell.length_a   1.000
_cell.length_b   1.000
_cell.length_c   1.000
_cell.angle_alpha   90.00
_cell.angle_beta   90.00
_cell.angle_gamma   90.00
#
_symmetry.space_group_name_H-M   'P 1'
#
loop_
_entity.id
_entity.type
_entity.pdbx_description
1 polymer ?
#
loop_
_entity_poly.entity_id
_entity_poly.type
_entity_poly.pdbx_seq_one_letter_code
_entity_poly.pdbx_strand_id
1 'polypeptide(L)'
;MAVRVGDRGVAESSLHPQGVIRVEGRRYPARAEHGTVSPDSPVFVVAGDHLGLVVRAAEPDTQPAGLPGFGQPVQVSFLDRLAMEGERDEARQRTDATARRRRGAVVAAL
;
A
#
# COMPACT_ATOMS: atom_id res chain seq x y z
N MET A 1 -6.37 1.31 -6.48
CA MET A 1 -6.43 2.15 -5.26
C MET A 1 -5.39 1.64 -4.28
N ALA A 2 -4.80 2.53 -3.48
CA ALA A 2 -3.77 2.20 -2.50
C ALA A 2 -4.44 1.91 -1.15
N VAL A 3 -4.04 0.81 -0.50
CA VAL A 3 -4.50 0.44 0.84
C VAL A 3 -3.97 1.43 1.86
N ARG A 4 -4.76 1.77 2.88
CA ARG A 4 -4.41 2.72 3.95
C ARG A 4 -4.56 2.10 5.33
N VAL A 5 -3.88 2.69 6.31
CA VAL A 5 -4.10 2.36 7.71
C VAL A 5 -5.53 2.74 8.09
N GLY A 6 -6.26 1.78 8.67
CA GLY A 6 -7.66 1.88 9.03
C GLY A 6 -8.62 1.32 7.98
N ASP A 7 -8.15 0.95 6.79
CA ASP A 7 -9.00 0.31 5.79
C ASP A 7 -9.53 -1.02 6.30
N ARG A 8 -10.82 -1.28 6.01
CA ARG A 8 -11.49 -2.51 6.41
C ARG A 8 -11.35 -3.59 5.34
N GLY A 9 -11.18 -4.81 5.80
CA GLY A 9 -11.13 -6.00 4.97
C GLY A 9 -11.79 -7.18 5.64
N VAL A 10 -11.69 -8.33 4.99
CA VAL A 10 -12.17 -9.61 5.51
C VAL A 10 -11.05 -10.63 5.38
N ALA A 11 -10.82 -11.44 6.43
CA ALA A 11 -9.93 -12.58 6.37
C ALA A 11 -10.49 -13.62 5.40
N GLU A 12 -9.76 -13.93 4.33
CA GLU A 12 -10.17 -14.97 3.38
C GLU A 12 -9.65 -16.34 3.82
N SER A 13 -8.49 -16.34 4.50
CA SER A 13 -7.95 -17.50 5.19
C SER A 13 -7.77 -17.18 6.67
N SER A 14 -7.62 -18.22 7.48
CA SER A 14 -7.25 -18.05 8.87
C SER A 14 -5.82 -17.50 8.97
N LEU A 15 -5.61 -16.45 9.77
CA LEU A 15 -4.32 -15.79 9.98
C LEU A 15 -3.67 -16.26 11.28
N HIS A 16 -2.55 -16.97 11.21
CA HIS A 16 -1.82 -17.48 12.38
C HIS A 16 -0.33 -17.71 12.10
N PRO A 17 0.50 -16.66 12.17
CA PRO A 17 0.10 -15.26 12.10
C PRO A 17 -0.14 -14.83 10.64
N GLN A 18 0.28 -15.61 9.64
CA GLN A 18 0.15 -15.27 8.22
C GLN A 18 -1.13 -15.84 7.60
N GLY A 19 -1.63 -15.16 6.57
CA GLY A 19 -2.80 -15.56 5.79
C GLY A 19 -3.07 -14.58 4.66
N VAL A 20 -4.29 -14.65 4.11
CA VAL A 20 -4.75 -13.78 3.03
C VAL A 20 -5.99 -13.03 3.50
N ILE A 21 -6.02 -11.73 3.20
CA ILE A 21 -7.21 -10.91 3.40
C ILE A 21 -7.70 -10.36 2.07
N ARG A 22 -8.95 -9.93 2.06
CA ARG A 22 -9.55 -9.19 0.97
C ARG A 22 -9.89 -7.77 1.42
N VAL A 23 -9.35 -6.78 0.71
CA VAL A 23 -9.62 -5.36 0.91
C VAL A 23 -10.13 -4.81 -0.43
N GLU A 24 -11.30 -4.16 -0.42
CA GLU A 24 -11.94 -3.63 -1.64
C GLU A 24 -12.01 -4.64 -2.81
N GLY A 25 -12.25 -5.93 -2.50
CA GLY A 25 -12.34 -6.99 -3.50
C GLY A 25 -11.01 -7.52 -4.03
N ARG A 26 -9.87 -6.98 -3.59
CA ARG A 26 -8.52 -7.44 -3.98
C ARG A 26 -7.89 -8.26 -2.85
N ARG A 27 -7.14 -9.30 -3.23
CA ARG A 27 -6.47 -10.20 -2.29
C ARG A 27 -5.09 -9.67 -1.94
N TYR A 28 -4.76 -9.68 -0.65
CA TYR A 28 -3.48 -9.23 -0.14
C TYR A 28 -2.90 -10.27 0.83
N PRO A 29 -1.59 -10.56 0.75
CA PRO A 29 -0.91 -11.26 1.83
C PRO A 29 -0.97 -10.40 3.08
N ALA A 30 -1.30 -11.03 4.21
CA ALA A 30 -1.43 -10.33 5.46
C ALA A 30 -0.94 -11.14 6.65
N ARG A 31 -0.67 -10.43 7.73
CA ARG A 31 -0.24 -10.96 9.01
C ARG A 31 -1.09 -10.36 10.12
N ALA A 32 -1.58 -11.21 11.01
CA ALA A 32 -2.18 -10.78 12.27
C ALA A 32 -1.11 -10.11 13.14
N GLU A 33 -1.39 -8.88 13.57
CA GLU A 33 -0.55 -8.14 14.52
C GLU A 33 -0.43 -8.89 15.85
N HIS A 34 -1.56 -9.44 16.32
CA HIS A 34 -1.66 -10.25 17.53
C HIS A 34 -2.62 -11.41 17.33
N GLY A 35 -2.29 -12.54 17.97
CA GLY A 35 -3.17 -13.71 18.04
C GLY A 35 -3.47 -14.34 16.69
N THR A 36 -4.69 -14.88 16.60
CA THR A 36 -5.22 -15.57 15.42
C THR A 36 -6.47 -14.85 14.95
N VAL A 37 -6.66 -14.74 13.64
CA VAL A 37 -7.91 -14.25 13.06
C VAL A 37 -8.56 -15.37 12.25
N SER A 38 -9.80 -15.70 12.57
CA SER A 38 -10.56 -16.73 11.87
C SER A 38 -10.89 -16.32 10.43
N PRO A 39 -11.13 -17.29 9.52
CA PRO A 39 -11.68 -17.00 8.20
C PRO A 39 -12.99 -16.22 8.31
N ASP A 40 -13.29 -15.43 7.28
CA ASP A 40 -14.47 -14.58 7.14
C ASP A 40 -14.64 -13.49 8.21
N SER A 41 -13.66 -13.36 9.12
CA SER A 41 -13.70 -12.36 10.17
C SER A 41 -13.33 -10.98 9.61
N PRO A 42 -14.04 -9.91 10.02
CA PRO A 42 -13.70 -8.55 9.63
C PRO A 42 -12.37 -8.14 10.25
N VAL A 43 -11.55 -7.42 9.49
CA VAL A 43 -10.24 -6.93 9.92
C VAL A 43 -10.06 -5.47 9.53
N PHE A 44 -9.12 -4.79 10.18
CA PHE A 44 -8.62 -3.50 9.72
C PHE A 44 -7.09 -3.51 9.58
N VAL A 45 -6.61 -2.74 8.61
CA VAL A 45 -5.19 -2.58 8.35
C VAL A 45 -4.58 -1.66 9.39
N VAL A 46 -3.52 -2.10 10.06
CA VAL A 46 -2.79 -1.30 11.06
C VAL A 46 -1.46 -0.80 10.52
N ALA A 47 -0.82 -1.54 9.63
CA ALA A 47 0.46 -1.19 9.01
C ALA A 47 0.71 -2.06 7.77
N GLY A 48 1.88 -1.89 7.15
CA GLY A 48 2.42 -2.83 6.17
C GLY A 48 3.89 -3.07 6.45
N ASP A 49 4.35 -4.27 6.13
CA ASP A 49 5.73 -4.70 6.26
C ASP A 49 6.27 -5.27 4.93
N HIS A 50 7.46 -5.89 4.97
CA HIS A 50 8.10 -6.47 3.80
C HIS A 50 7.44 -7.77 3.32
N LEU A 51 6.52 -8.35 4.11
CA LEU A 51 5.80 -9.58 3.81
C LEU A 51 4.35 -9.33 3.38
N GLY A 52 3.77 -8.18 3.74
CA GLY A 52 2.44 -7.77 3.32
C GLY A 52 1.77 -6.80 4.28
N LEU A 53 0.44 -6.88 4.36
CA LEU A 53 -0.34 -6.05 5.27
C LEU A 53 -0.31 -6.58 6.69
N VAL A 54 -0.15 -5.71 7.67
CA VAL A 54 -0.35 -6.05 9.08
C VAL A 54 -1.76 -5.65 9.46
N VAL A 55 -2.52 -6.59 10.02
CA VAL A 55 -3.95 -6.41 10.32
C VAL A 55 -4.32 -6.85 11.72
N ARG A 56 -5.41 -6.28 12.24
CA ARG A 56 -6.04 -6.69 13.49
C ARG A 56 -7.50 -7.06 13.24
N ALA A 57 -8.04 -7.98 14.04
CA ALA A 57 -9.46 -8.29 14.04
C ALA A 57 -10.29 -7.03 14.37
N ALA A 58 -11.34 -6.80 13.61
CA ALA A 58 -12.26 -5.69 13.81
C ALA A 58 -13.32 -6.09 14.84
N GLU A 59 -13.07 -5.78 16.11
CA GLU A 59 -14.11 -5.84 17.13
C GLU A 59 -15.14 -4.71 16.90
N PRO A 60 -16.43 -4.93 17.22
CA PRO A 60 -17.51 -3.97 16.97
C PRO A 60 -17.23 -2.56 17.52
N ASP A 61 -16.57 -2.49 18.67
CA ASP A 61 -16.28 -1.24 19.38
C ASP A 61 -14.88 -0.67 19.08
N THR A 62 -14.07 -1.34 18.25
CA THR A 62 -12.72 -0.85 17.95
C THR A 62 -12.78 0.24 16.88
N GLN A 63 -12.40 1.46 17.28
CA GLN A 63 -12.30 2.60 16.38
C GLN A 63 -10.90 2.66 15.73
N PRO A 64 -10.79 2.46 14.40
CA PRO A 64 -9.50 2.54 13.70
C PRO A 64 -8.91 3.96 13.67
N ALA A 65 -9.70 5.00 13.95
CA ALA A 65 -9.25 6.39 13.99
C ALA A 65 -8.20 6.68 15.08
N GLY A 66 -8.06 5.80 16.08
CA GLY A 66 -7.02 5.90 17.12
C GLY A 66 -5.65 5.34 16.72
N LEU A 67 -5.52 4.74 15.52
CA LEU A 67 -4.27 4.10 15.10
C LEU A 67 -3.22 5.13 14.68
N PRO A 68 -1.93 4.92 15.05
CA PRO A 68 -0.84 5.72 14.52
C PRO A 68 -0.81 5.65 12.99
N GLY A 69 -0.82 6.80 12.32
CA GLY A 69 -0.76 6.86 10.86
C GLY A 69 -2.09 6.54 10.16
N PHE A 70 -3.24 6.63 10.85
CA PHE A 70 -4.56 6.49 10.22
C PHE A 70 -4.68 7.31 8.91
N GLY A 71 -5.18 6.67 7.86
CA GLY A 71 -5.32 7.25 6.52
C GLY A 71 -4.02 7.34 5.70
N GLN A 72 -2.86 7.00 6.27
CA GLN A 72 -1.61 6.92 5.52
C GLN A 72 -1.61 5.71 4.57
N PRO A 73 -1.05 5.85 3.36
CA PRO A 73 -0.93 4.75 2.42
C PRO A 73 0.04 3.69 2.95
N VAL A 74 -0.35 2.43 2.82
CA VAL A 74 0.40 1.25 3.22
C VAL A 74 1.04 0.60 2.00
N GLN A 75 2.32 0.27 2.12
CA GLN A 75 3.05 -0.44 1.08
C GLN A 75 2.73 -1.94 1.17
N VAL A 76 2.14 -2.48 0.11
CA VAL A 76 1.62 -3.86 0.04
C VAL A 76 2.61 -4.88 -0.52
N SER A 77 3.69 -4.43 -1.17
CA SER A 77 4.79 -5.31 -1.61
C SER A 77 6.07 -4.54 -1.97
N PHE A 78 7.21 -5.25 -1.99
CA PHE A 78 8.49 -4.76 -2.53
C PHE A 78 8.38 -4.39 -4.03
N LEU A 79 7.54 -5.09 -4.80
CA LEU A 79 7.32 -4.80 -6.22
C LEU A 79 6.52 -3.50 -6.43
N ASP A 80 5.58 -3.17 -5.54
CA ASP A 80 4.89 -1.88 -5.56
C ASP A 80 5.84 -0.73 -5.17
N ARG A 81 6.79 -0.99 -4.26
CA ARG A 81 7.87 -0.03 -3.95
C ARG A 81 8.76 0.20 -5.19
N LEU A 82 9.13 -0.86 -5.91
CA LEU A 82 9.94 -0.78 -7.13
C LEU A 82 9.21 -0.06 -8.27
N ALA A 83 7.90 -0.31 -8.42
CA ALA A 83 7.07 0.36 -9.42
C ALA A 83 6.95 1.88 -9.17
N MET A 84 6.82 2.30 -7.90
CA MET A 84 6.79 3.73 -7.55
C MET A 84 8.16 4.42 -7.70
N GLU A 85 9.28 3.72 -7.48
CA GLU A 85 10.61 4.25 -7.80
C GLU A 85 10.80 4.43 -9.32
N GLY A 86 10.37 3.46 -10.12
CA GLY A 86 10.38 3.56 -11.58
C GLY A 86 9.59 4.75 -12.12
N GLU A 87 8.39 5.00 -11.60
CA GLU A 87 7.58 6.17 -12.00
C GLU A 87 8.25 7.51 -11.65
N ARG A 88 8.96 7.60 -10.52
CA ARG A 88 9.69 8.81 -10.12
C ARG A 88 10.90 9.08 -11.03
N ASP A 89 11.62 8.04 -11.41
CA ASP A 89 12.76 8.17 -12.31
C ASP A 89 12.32 8.50 -13.74
N GLU A 90 11.22 7.93 -14.22
CA GLU A 90 10.65 8.32 -15.52
C GLU A 90 10.16 9.77 -15.54
N ALA A 91 9.54 10.25 -14.46
CA ALA A 91 9.12 11.64 -14.35
C ALA A 91 10.32 12.60 -14.42
N ARG A 92 11.41 12.27 -13.73
CA ARG A 92 12.69 13.02 -13.79
C ARG A 92 13.30 13.00 -15.19
N GLN A 93 13.32 11.84 -15.84
CA GLN A 93 13.83 11.72 -17.21
C GLN A 93 12.99 12.51 -18.22
N ARG A 94 11.66 12.52 -18.10
CA ARG A 94 10.79 13.33 -18.95
C ARG A 94 11.02 14.83 -18.77
N THR A 95 11.21 15.30 -17.54
CA THR A 95 11.55 16.72 -17.29
C THR A 95 12.91 17.10 -17.87
N ASP A 96 13.92 16.23 -17.75
CA ASP A 96 15.24 16.48 -18.32
C ASP A 96 15.24 16.45 -19.86
N ALA A 97 14.48 15.52 -20.45
CA ALA A 97 14.34 15.42 -21.90
C ALA A 97 13.63 16.64 -22.51
N THR A 98 12.61 17.17 -21.84
CA THR A 98 11.93 18.41 -22.29
C THR A 98 12.81 19.65 -22.09
N ALA A 99 13.59 19.72 -21.02
CA ALA A 99 14.55 20.80 -20.81
C ALA A 99 15.66 20.83 -21.89
N ARG A 100 16.18 19.66 -22.30
CA ARG A 100 17.18 19.56 -23.37
C ARG A 100 16.64 19.96 -24.74
N ARG A 101 15.41 19.54 -25.09
CA ARG A 101 14.77 19.93 -26.36
C ARG A 101 14.58 21.43 -26.49
N ARG A 102 14.18 22.11 -25.41
CA ARG A 102 14.06 23.59 -25.42
C ARG A 102 15.40 24.29 -25.59
N ARG A 103 16.49 23.80 -24.99
CA ARG A 103 17.82 24.40 -25.17
C ARG A 103 18.38 24.17 -26.58
N GLY A 104 18.19 22.98 -27.17
CA GLY A 104 18.62 22.71 -28.55
C GLY A 104 17.88 23.54 -29.60
N ALA A 105 16.58 23.79 -29.40
CA ALA A 105 15.78 24.60 -30.31
C ALA A 105 16.14 26.10 -30.29
N VAL A 106 16.66 26.62 -29.16
CA VAL A 106 17.11 28.03 -29.07
C VAL A 106 18.48 28.24 -29.71
N VAL A 107 19.35 27.21 -29.73
CA VAL A 107 20.68 27.29 -30.37
C VAL A 107 20.60 27.12 -31.90
N ALA A 108 19.58 26.41 -32.42
CA ALA A 108 19.40 26.22 -33.86
C ALA A 108 18.65 27.37 -34.58
N ALA A 109 18.18 28.38 -33.83
CA ALA A 109 17.40 29.50 -34.34
C ALA A 109 18.16 30.86 -34.30
N LEU A 110 19.48 30.81 -34.11
CA LEU A 110 20.42 31.95 -34.11
C LEU A 110 21.41 31.80 -35.26
#